data_AF-A0A9P7FBE1-F1
#
_entry.id   AF-A0A9P7FBE1-F1
#
_cell.length_a   1.000
_cell.length_b   1.000
_cell.length_c   1.000
_cell.angle_alpha   90.00
_cell.angle_beta   90.00
_cell.angle_gamma   90.00
#
_symmetry.space_group_name_H-M   'P 1'
#
loop_
_entity.id
_entity.type
_entity.pdbx_description
1 polymer ?
#
loop_
_entity_poly.entity_id
_entity_poly.type
_entity_poly.pdbx_seq_one_letter_code
_entity_poly.pdbx_strand_id
1 'polypeptide(L)' 'MANHRMEADSDPMWRISPRHIKFEDLILISLNHVSQGSWQPELQLRRQMRGASSRA' A
#
# COMPACT_ATOMS: atom_id res chain seq x y z
N MET A 1 -8.39 14.30 -8.66
CA MET A 1 -7.34 13.75 -7.79
C MET A 1 -6.01 14.31 -8.27
N ALA A 2 -5.39 15.21 -7.50
CA ALA A 2 -4.16 15.90 -7.90
C ALA A 2 -2.98 14.90 -8.02
N ASN A 3 -2.22 14.99 -9.10
CA ASN A 3 -1.05 14.15 -9.38
C ASN A 3 0.12 14.56 -8.47
N HIS A 4 0.12 14.09 -7.22
CA HIS A 4 1.27 14.23 -6.34
C HIS A 4 2.38 13.33 -6.88
N ARG A 5 3.51 13.94 -7.26
CA ARG A 5 4.71 13.18 -7.60
C ARG A 5 5.15 12.40 -6.37
N MET A 6 5.46 11.11 -6.56
CA MET A 6 6.09 10.29 -5.53
C MET A 6 7.48 10.85 -5.23
N GLU A 7 8.02 10.56 -4.05
CA GLU A 7 9.41 10.89 -3.71
C GLU A 7 10.37 10.15 -4.66
N ALA A 8 11.58 10.68 -4.85
CA ALA A 8 12.49 10.22 -5.90
C ALA A 8 12.85 8.72 -5.80
N ASP A 9 12.93 8.19 -4.58
CA ASP A 9 13.30 6.78 -4.31
C ASP A 9 12.08 5.91 -3.97
N SER A 10 10.87 6.45 -4.14
CA SER A 10 9.65 5.68 -3.92
C SER A 10 9.47 4.65 -5.03
N ASP A 11 9.19 3.41 -4.64
CA ASP A 11 8.89 2.36 -5.59
C ASP A 11 7.52 2.59 -6.27
N PRO A 12 7.48 2.81 -7.60
CA PRO A 12 6.24 3.11 -8.32
C PRO A 12 5.15 2.05 -8.18
N MET A 13 5.49 0.79 -7.84
CA MET A 13 4.50 -0.27 -7.64
C MET A 13 3.52 0.06 -6.51
N TRP A 14 3.96 0.83 -5.51
CA TRP A 14 3.16 1.22 -4.35
C TRP A 14 2.26 2.42 -4.60
N ARG A 15 2.22 2.95 -5.83
CA ARG A 15 1.37 4.08 -6.16
C ARG A 15 -0.11 3.74 -6.02
N ILE A 16 -0.87 4.61 -5.37
CA ILE A 16 -2.33 4.53 -5.34
C ILE A 16 -2.88 5.29 -6.54
N SER A 17 -3.45 4.57 -7.51
CA SER A 17 -4.11 5.19 -8.68
C SER A 17 -5.01 4.17 -9.38
N PRO A 18 -5.96 4.59 -10.23
CA PRO A 18 -6.82 3.66 -10.97
C PRO A 18 -6.07 2.62 -11.83
N ARG A 19 -4.78 2.87 -12.14
CA ARG A 19 -3.91 1.96 -12.91
C ARG A 19 -2.92 1.17 -12.04
N HIS A 20 -2.81 1.46 -10.75
CA HIS A 20 -1.90 0.80 -9.81
C HIS A 20 -2.72 0.26 -8.63
N ILE A 21 -2.28 0.39 -7.38
CA ILE A 21 -3.03 -0.08 -6.21
C ILE A 21 -4.34 0.71 -6.11
N LYS A 22 -5.44 -0.02 -5.99
CA LYS A 22 -6.76 0.53 -5.71
C LYS A 22 -7.21 0.15 -4.31
N PHE A 23 -8.25 0.82 -3.81
CA PHE A 23 -8.83 0.47 -2.52
C PHE A 23 -9.38 -0.96 -2.51
N GLU A 24 -9.99 -1.42 -3.61
CA GLU A 24 -10.49 -2.80 -3.75
C GLU A 24 -9.39 -3.88 -3.77
N ASP A 25 -8.12 -3.48 -3.85
CA ASP A 25 -6.98 -4.39 -3.74
C ASP A 25 -6.53 -4.58 -2.29
N LEU A 26 -7.00 -3.76 -1.34
CA LEU A 26 -6.63 -3.84 0.06
C LEU A 26 -7.59 -4.76 0.83
N ILE A 27 -7.02 -5.71 1.55
CA ILE A 27 -7.72 -6.58 2.49
C ILE A 27 -7.29 -6.16 3.89
N LEU A 28 -8.25 -5.80 4.73
CA LEU A 28 -8.00 -5.62 6.15
C LEU A 28 -7.88 -6.99 6.81
N ILE A 29 -6.70 -7.29 7.35
CA ILE A 29 -6.40 -8.54 8.03
C ILE A 29 -6.73 -8.42 9.51
N SER A 30 -6.29 -7.34 10.14
CA SER A 30 -6.50 -7.10 11.56
C SER A 30 -6.56 -5.61 11.88
N LEU A 31 -7.19 -5.27 13.00
CA LEU A 31 -7.11 -3.95 13.62
C LEU A 31 -6.54 -4.12 15.02
N ASN A 32 -5.33 -3.64 15.21
CA ASN A 32 -4.64 -3.75 16.49
C ASN A 32 -4.76 -2.45 17.26
N HIS A 33 -5.16 -2.52 18.52
CA HIS A 33 -5.14 -1.37 19.40
C HIS A 33 -3.70 -1.11 19.86
N VAL A 34 -3.18 0.11 19.66
CA VAL A 34 -1.77 0.42 19.91
C VAL A 34 -1.58 1.31 21.14
N SER A 35 -2.39 2.37 21.30
CA SER A 35 -2.49 3.20 22.53
C SER A 35 -3.50 4.37 22.35
N GLN A 36 -3.99 4.95 23.45
CA GLN A 36 -4.82 6.18 23.47
C GLN A 36 -5.98 6.20 22.45
N GLY A 37 -6.63 5.06 22.21
CA GLY A 37 -7.73 4.96 21.23
C GLY A 37 -7.28 4.90 19.76
N SER A 38 -5.98 4.78 19.51
CA SER A 38 -5.41 4.58 18.17
C SER A 38 -5.48 3.11 17.77
N TRP A 39 -5.88 2.90 16.52
CA TRP A 39 -5.95 1.60 15.88
C TRP A 39 -4.98 1.56 14.70
N GLN A 40 -4.20 0.48 14.61
CA GLN A 40 -3.31 0.24 13.50
C GLN A 40 -3.88 -0.90 12.64
N PRO A 41 -4.23 -0.59 11.37
CA PRO A 41 -4.67 -1.61 10.44
C PRO A 41 -3.47 -2.42 9.94
N GLU A 42 -3.65 -3.73 9.91
CA GLU A 42 -2.81 -4.62 9.14
C GLU A 42 -3.51 -4.89 7.80
N LEU A 43 -2.85 -4.51 6.71
CA LEU A 43 -3.40 -4.60 5.36
C LEU A 43 -2.60 -5.58 4.52
N GLN A 44 -3.30 -6.37 3.71
CA GLN A 44 -2.72 -7.21 2.67
C GLN A 44 -3.19 -6.73 1.30
N LEU A 45 -2.31 -6.83 0.30
CA LEU A 45 -2.70 -6.68 -1.10
C LEU A 45 -3.26 -8.00 -1.62
N ARG A 46 -4.51 -7.98 -2.10
CA ARG A 46 -5.21 -9.16 -2.66
C ARG A 46 -4.47 -9.77 -3.84
N ARG A 47 -3.83 -8.93 -4.64
CA ARG A 47 -3.09 -9.37 -5.83
C ARG A 47 -1.60 -9.32 -5.56
N GLN A 48 -0.89 -10.33 -6.03
CA GLN A 48 0.57 -10.32 -6.01
C GLN A 48 1.07 -9.21 -6.95
N MET A 49 1.81 -8.26 -6.39
CA MET A 49 2.48 -7.24 -7.19
C MET A 49 3.59 -7.92 -8.00
N ARG A 50 3.56 -7.74 -9.33
CA ARG A 50 4.63 -8.27 -10.19
C ARG A 50 5.75 -7.23 -10.25
N GLY A 51 6.92 -7.61 -9.69
CA GLY A 51 8.10 -6.76 -9.43
C GLY A 51 8.11 -6.36 -7.95
N ALA A 52 9.18 -6.44 -7.16
CA ALA A 52 10.60 -6.47 -7.46
C ALA A 52 11.22 -7.88 -7.40
N SER A 53 11.80 -8.32 -8.52
CA SER A 53 12.95 -9.22 -8.46
C SER A 53 14.05 -8.51 -7.68
N SER A 54 14.48 -9.16 -6.59
CA SER A 54 15.68 -8.86 -5.81
C SER A 54 16.84 -8.43 -6.73
N ARG A 55 17.26 -7.17 -6.63
CA ARG A 55 18.65 -6.82 -6.96
C ARG A 55 19.44 -7.13 -5.69
N ALA A 56 19.96 -8.36 -5.63
CA ALA A 56 21.18 -8.67 -4.89
C ALA A 56 22.39 -8.09 -5.67
#